data_AF-A0A3D2N433-F1
#
_entry.id   AF-A0A3D2N433-F1
#
_cell.length_a   1.000
_cell.length_b   1.000
_cell.length_c   1.000
_cell.angle_alpha   90.00
_cell.angle_beta   90.00
_cell.angle_gamma   90.00
#
_symmetry.space_group_name_H-M   'P 1'
#
loop_
_entity.id
_entity.type
_entity.pdbx_description
1 polymer ?
#
loop_
_entity_poly.entity_id
_entity_poly.type
_entity_poly.pdbx_seq_one_letter_code
_entity_poly.pdbx_strand_id
1 'polypeptide(L)'
;MEKTFYIPLKYNEGDYLAAELPKQGECLVIEQTKFDYLMYLLPVYGTEVRRYSVKTEDAEKTMMVRYDKEGDIVHVDVKCGRRRRLVYMNFPDDEAAKETVYRFCSFEGERLCREAAKYGGKVSRVFIEKFYDGEAADFAVKMASPEEVAAVRAAGGDSAADNSGEYSSEKRIECDVDTWGAMILCGSPEFRADMFGFGAFIMQRAIEENALPKLNKAADFRFIVNEYD
;
A
#
# COMPACT_ATOMS: atom_id res chain seq x y z
N MET A 1 1.87 -26.38 3.79
CA MET A 1 2.81 -25.43 4.40
C MET A 1 4.18 -25.81 3.89
N GLU A 2 4.92 -24.86 3.35
CA GLU A 2 6.24 -25.11 2.74
C GLU A 2 7.38 -24.75 3.68
N LYS A 3 7.21 -23.68 4.45
CA LYS A 3 8.19 -23.20 5.42
C LYS A 3 7.51 -22.49 6.58
N THR A 4 8.14 -22.55 7.75
CA THR A 4 7.74 -21.76 8.92
C THR A 4 8.95 -21.01 9.44
N PHE A 5 8.79 -19.72 9.67
CA PHE A 5 9.78 -18.84 10.29
C PHE A 5 9.37 -18.57 11.73
N TYR A 6 10.31 -18.71 12.66
CA TYR A 6 10.12 -18.41 14.07
C TYR A 6 10.97 -17.19 14.39
N ILE A 7 10.33 -16.02 14.44
CA ILE A 7 11.01 -14.76 14.70
C ILE A 7 10.75 -14.40 16.16
N PRO A 8 11.76 -14.43 17.05
CA PRO A 8 11.56 -14.03 18.45
C PRO A 8 10.95 -12.64 18.56
N LEU A 9 9.98 -12.43 19.43
CA LEU A 9 9.44 -11.09 19.67
C LEU A 9 10.47 -10.17 20.36
N LYS A 10 11.46 -10.79 21.03
CA LYS A 10 12.59 -10.12 21.67
C LYS A 10 13.93 -10.70 21.21
N TYR A 11 14.81 -9.84 20.73
CA TYR A 11 16.18 -10.20 20.35
C TYR A 11 17.16 -9.04 20.52
N ASN A 12 18.45 -9.26 20.28
CA ASN A 12 19.42 -8.16 20.32
C ASN A 12 19.15 -7.17 19.17
N GLU A 13 19.46 -5.90 19.39
CA GLU A 13 19.37 -4.85 18.36
C GLU A 13 20.14 -5.25 17.09
N GLY A 14 19.54 -5.03 15.93
CA GLY A 14 20.19 -5.26 14.65
C GLY A 14 19.25 -5.78 13.56
N ASP A 15 19.83 -6.02 12.39
CA ASP A 15 19.15 -6.59 11.23
C ASP A 15 19.60 -8.06 11.05
N TYR A 16 18.66 -9.00 10.99
CA TYR A 16 18.94 -10.43 10.91
C TYR A 16 18.13 -11.09 9.82
N LEU A 17 18.69 -12.13 9.19
CA LEU A 17 17.91 -13.01 8.33
C LEU A 17 16.98 -13.87 9.20
N ALA A 18 15.69 -13.90 8.86
CA ALA A 18 14.69 -14.65 9.64
C ALA A 18 15.02 -16.14 9.74
N ALA A 19 15.67 -16.71 8.72
CA ALA A 19 16.09 -18.11 8.69
C ALA A 19 17.26 -18.43 9.65
N GLU A 20 17.98 -17.43 10.14
CA GLU A 20 19.14 -17.58 11.05
C GLU A 20 18.76 -17.32 12.52
N LEU A 21 17.57 -16.79 12.77
CA LEU A 21 17.12 -16.50 14.12
C LEU A 21 16.78 -17.79 14.89
N PRO A 22 17.20 -17.90 16.17
CA PRO A 22 16.87 -19.06 16.98
C PRO A 22 15.39 -19.04 17.36
N LYS A 23 14.76 -20.21 17.42
CA LYS A 23 13.44 -20.35 18.03
C LYS A 23 13.57 -20.26 19.55
N GLN A 24 13.29 -19.08 20.11
CA GLN A 24 13.35 -18.82 21.55
C GLN A 24 12.25 -17.86 22.01
N GLY A 25 11.76 -18.07 23.23
CA GLY A 25 10.71 -17.23 23.80
C GLY A 25 9.41 -17.24 22.99
N GLU A 26 8.64 -16.17 23.12
CA GLU A 26 7.50 -15.90 22.26
C GLU A 26 7.99 -15.47 20.86
N CYS A 27 7.30 -15.91 19.83
CA CYS A 27 7.70 -15.66 18.45
C CYS A 27 6.52 -15.13 17.61
N LEU A 28 6.82 -14.22 16.70
CA LEU A 28 6.04 -14.04 15.50
C LEU A 28 6.26 -15.27 14.60
N VAL A 29 5.21 -16.05 14.41
CA VAL A 29 5.25 -17.27 13.60
C VAL A 29 4.69 -16.96 12.23
N ILE A 30 5.56 -16.95 11.21
CA ILE A 30 5.18 -16.70 9.82
C ILE A 30 5.24 -18.01 9.05
N GLU A 31 4.10 -18.42 8.50
CA GLU A 31 3.95 -19.63 7.71
C GLU A 31 3.87 -19.29 6.23
N GLN A 32 4.71 -19.93 5.42
CA GLN A 32 4.61 -19.90 3.98
C GLN A 32 3.69 -21.02 3.49
N THR A 33 2.70 -20.65 2.70
CA THR A 33 1.77 -21.60 2.10
C THR A 33 2.22 -22.05 0.72
N LYS A 34 1.59 -23.12 0.23
CA LYS A 34 1.82 -23.68 -1.12
C LYS A 34 1.29 -22.80 -2.26
N PHE A 35 0.72 -21.64 -1.93
CA PHE A 35 0.08 -20.72 -2.87
C PHE A 35 0.82 -19.37 -2.90
N ASP A 36 2.12 -19.37 -2.56
CA ASP A 36 2.97 -18.17 -2.57
C ASP A 36 2.39 -17.00 -1.73
N TYR A 37 1.82 -17.31 -0.57
CA TYR A 37 1.48 -16.30 0.44
C TYR A 37 1.99 -16.67 1.83
N LEU A 38 2.39 -15.64 2.57
CA LEU A 38 2.72 -15.70 3.99
C LEU A 38 1.44 -15.54 4.82
N MET A 39 1.38 -16.24 5.93
CA MET A 39 0.28 -16.18 6.89
C MET A 39 0.85 -16.13 8.31
N TYR A 40 0.32 -15.25 9.14
CA TYR A 40 0.71 -15.15 10.55
C TYR A 40 -0.41 -14.53 11.39
N LEU A 41 -0.37 -14.76 12.70
CA LEU A 41 -1.23 -14.05 13.65
C LEU A 41 -0.47 -12.84 14.20
N LEU A 42 -1.13 -11.69 14.29
CA LEU A 42 -0.57 -10.53 14.97
C LEU A 42 -0.35 -10.86 16.46
N PRO A 43 0.85 -10.67 17.01
CA PRO A 43 1.15 -11.05 18.39
C PRO A 43 0.21 -10.42 19.43
N VAL A 44 -0.19 -9.15 19.22
CA VAL A 44 -1.03 -8.39 20.15
C VAL A 44 -2.53 -8.75 20.00
N TYR A 45 -3.01 -8.88 18.76
CA TYR A 45 -4.45 -8.96 18.47
C TYR A 45 -4.93 -10.38 18.16
N GLY A 46 -4.03 -11.33 17.93
CA GLY A 46 -4.36 -12.70 17.50
C GLY A 46 -5.08 -12.77 16.15
N THR A 47 -5.11 -11.66 15.38
CA THR A 47 -5.79 -11.58 14.09
C THR A 47 -4.88 -12.10 12.98
N GLU A 48 -5.43 -12.92 12.10
CA GLU A 48 -4.70 -13.46 10.95
C GLU A 48 -4.41 -12.37 9.92
N VAL A 49 -3.18 -12.38 9.40
CA VAL A 49 -2.72 -11.54 8.30
C VAL A 49 -2.19 -12.44 7.19
N ARG A 50 -2.58 -12.12 5.96
CA ARG A 50 -2.10 -12.80 4.74
C ARG A 50 -1.33 -11.79 3.89
N ARG A 51 -0.15 -12.20 3.42
CA ARG A 51 0.67 -11.41 2.50
C ARG A 51 0.91 -12.21 1.22
N TYR A 52 0.25 -11.77 0.16
CA TYR A 52 0.24 -12.48 -1.13
C TYR A 52 1.50 -12.20 -1.97
N SER A 53 1.75 -13.11 -2.92
CA SER A 53 2.81 -13.00 -3.93
C SER A 53 4.21 -12.90 -3.32
N VAL A 54 4.47 -13.66 -2.27
CA VAL A 54 5.80 -13.87 -1.71
C VAL A 54 6.20 -15.32 -1.98
N LYS A 55 7.23 -15.49 -2.81
CA LYS A 55 7.75 -16.82 -3.14
C LYS A 55 8.51 -17.38 -1.96
N THR A 56 8.40 -18.69 -1.75
CA THR A 56 9.12 -19.41 -0.69
C THR A 56 10.63 -19.15 -0.74
N GLU A 57 11.23 -19.20 -1.93
CA GLU A 57 12.68 -18.96 -2.10
C GLU A 57 13.09 -17.52 -1.71
N ASP A 58 12.27 -16.52 -2.04
CA ASP A 58 12.52 -15.12 -1.68
C ASP A 58 12.43 -14.94 -0.16
N ALA A 59 11.39 -15.49 0.47
CA ALA A 59 11.21 -15.48 1.92
C ALA A 59 12.39 -16.13 2.64
N GLU A 60 12.81 -17.33 2.23
CA GLU A 60 13.90 -18.05 2.89
C GLU A 60 15.25 -17.31 2.82
N LYS A 61 15.55 -16.70 1.68
CA LYS A 61 16.87 -16.10 1.42
C LYS A 61 16.96 -14.64 1.81
N THR A 62 15.83 -13.95 1.95
CA THR A 62 15.84 -12.48 2.02
C THR A 62 14.89 -11.87 3.03
N MET A 63 14.09 -12.67 3.76
CA MET A 63 13.25 -12.13 4.82
C MET A 63 14.14 -11.61 5.95
N MET A 64 14.18 -10.29 6.09
CA MET A 64 14.96 -9.59 7.10
C MET A 64 14.06 -9.15 8.24
N VAL A 65 14.59 -9.20 9.45
CA VAL A 65 13.96 -8.73 10.68
C VAL A 65 14.85 -7.66 11.27
N ARG A 66 14.28 -6.51 11.59
CA ARG A 66 14.96 -5.44 12.32
C ARG A 66 14.49 -5.42 13.77
N TYR A 67 15.42 -5.38 14.71
CA TYR A 67 15.15 -5.12 16.12
C TYR A 67 15.70 -3.75 16.54
N ASP A 68 14.99 -3.08 17.45
CA ASP A 68 15.47 -1.84 18.08
C ASP A 68 16.37 -2.12 19.30
N LYS A 69 16.81 -1.04 19.97
CA LYS A 69 17.68 -1.09 21.14
C LYS A 69 17.00 -1.69 22.38
N GLU A 70 15.67 -1.69 22.44
CA GLU A 70 14.85 -2.37 23.45
C GLU A 70 14.64 -3.86 23.13
N GLY A 71 15.13 -4.27 21.96
CA GLY A 71 15.05 -5.62 21.44
C GLY A 71 13.69 -5.97 20.87
N ASP A 72 12.80 -5.00 20.64
CA ASP A 72 11.51 -5.21 19.98
C ASP A 72 11.69 -5.30 18.47
N ILE A 73 10.88 -6.15 17.83
CA ILE A 73 10.79 -6.14 16.36
C ILE A 73 10.31 -4.74 15.95
N VAL A 74 11.01 -4.12 15.00
CA VAL A 74 10.56 -2.89 14.33
C VAL A 74 9.71 -3.26 13.11
N HIS A 75 10.28 -4.10 12.24
CA HIS A 75 9.58 -4.61 11.06
C HIS A 75 10.21 -5.90 10.55
N VAL A 76 9.44 -6.61 9.72
CA VAL A 76 9.88 -7.73 8.89
C VAL A 76 9.59 -7.38 7.44
N ASP A 77 10.57 -7.56 6.56
CA ASP A 77 10.40 -7.31 5.14
C ASP A 77 11.11 -8.39 4.30
N VAL A 78 10.65 -8.57 3.06
CA VAL A 78 11.19 -9.59 2.15
C VAL A 78 11.51 -8.96 0.80
N LYS A 79 12.62 -9.37 0.19
CA LYS A 79 12.97 -8.90 -1.16
C LYS A 79 12.30 -9.81 -2.20
N CYS A 80 11.27 -9.28 -2.86
CA CYS A 80 10.62 -9.92 -4.01
C CYS A 80 11.16 -9.28 -5.31
N GLY A 81 12.09 -9.98 -5.97
CA GLY A 81 12.76 -9.48 -7.18
C GLY A 81 13.56 -8.20 -6.92
N ARG A 82 13.11 -7.06 -7.48
CA ARG A 82 13.78 -5.75 -7.32
C ARG A 82 13.22 -4.90 -6.18
N ARG A 83 12.10 -5.31 -5.57
CA ARG A 83 11.42 -4.53 -4.51
C ARG A 83 11.59 -5.24 -3.17
N ARG A 84 11.68 -4.47 -2.09
CA ARG A 84 11.46 -4.97 -0.73
C ARG A 84 9.99 -4.73 -0.39
N ARG A 85 9.34 -5.74 0.17
CA ARG A 85 7.93 -5.72 0.58
C ARG A 85 7.86 -5.84 2.09
N LEU A 86 7.15 -4.91 2.72
CA LEU A 86 6.84 -5.00 4.13
C LEU A 86 5.92 -6.21 4.38
N VAL A 87 6.32 -7.05 5.33
CA VAL A 87 5.57 -8.23 5.76
C VAL A 87 4.84 -7.94 7.05
N TYR A 88 5.55 -7.40 8.04
CA TYR A 88 5.05 -7.08 9.37
C TYR A 88 5.68 -5.78 9.87
N MET A 89 4.94 -5.00 10.65
CA MET A 89 5.43 -3.83 11.36
C MET A 89 4.87 -3.85 12.78
N ASN A 90 5.74 -3.59 13.75
CA ASN A 90 5.30 -3.49 15.13
C ASN A 90 4.83 -2.06 15.42
N PHE A 91 3.61 -1.94 15.92
CA PHE A 91 3.09 -0.67 16.42
C PHE A 91 2.92 -0.76 17.93
N PRO A 92 3.57 0.13 18.71
CA PRO A 92 3.37 0.17 20.16
C PRO A 92 1.93 0.47 20.56
N ASP A 93 1.24 1.32 19.79
CA ASP A 93 -0.14 1.73 19.99
C ASP A 93 -0.74 2.29 18.68
N ASP A 94 -2.04 2.59 18.70
CA ASP A 94 -2.77 3.10 17.53
C ASP A 94 -2.30 4.48 17.07
N GLU A 95 -1.77 5.33 17.97
CA GLU A 95 -1.25 6.63 17.56
C GLU A 95 0.10 6.52 16.84
N ALA A 96 0.97 5.60 17.29
CA ALA A 96 2.19 5.28 16.56
C ALA A 96 1.89 4.69 15.17
N ALA A 97 0.85 3.85 15.07
CA ALA A 97 0.36 3.34 13.79
C ALA A 97 -0.12 4.49 12.89
N LYS A 98 -0.97 5.37 13.41
CA LYS A 98 -1.52 6.51 12.68
C LYS A 98 -0.47 7.51 12.22
N GLU A 99 0.52 7.83 13.07
CA GLU A 99 1.64 8.71 12.71
C GLU A 99 2.50 8.08 11.61
N THR A 100 2.72 6.76 11.66
CA THR A 100 3.47 6.04 10.62
C THR A 100 2.72 6.08 9.29
N VAL A 101 1.42 5.80 9.29
CA VAL A 101 0.56 5.91 8.10
C VAL A 101 0.53 7.35 7.59
N TYR A 102 0.43 8.35 8.46
CA TYR A 102 0.47 9.76 8.07
C TYR A 102 1.74 10.11 7.30
N ARG A 103 2.91 9.73 7.83
CA ARG A 103 4.21 9.99 7.19
C ARG A 103 4.31 9.29 5.83
N PHE A 104 3.93 8.02 5.79
CA PHE A 104 3.95 7.23 4.56
C PHE A 104 3.03 7.83 3.49
N CYS A 105 1.78 8.10 3.82
CA CYS A 105 0.79 8.66 2.89
C CYS A 105 1.13 10.10 2.47
N SER A 106 1.74 10.90 3.35
CA SER A 106 2.24 12.23 2.97
C SER A 106 3.35 12.13 1.92
N PHE A 107 4.33 11.25 2.15
CA PHE A 107 5.42 11.01 1.19
C PHE A 107 4.90 10.46 -0.15
N GLU A 108 4.00 9.48 -0.12
CA GLU A 108 3.38 8.93 -1.33
C GLU A 108 2.52 9.96 -2.04
N GLY A 109 1.75 10.78 -1.31
CA GLY A 109 0.98 11.88 -1.88
C GLY A 109 1.84 12.87 -2.65
N GLU A 110 3.00 13.26 -2.10
CA GLU A 110 3.97 14.09 -2.83
C GLU A 110 4.53 13.39 -4.06
N ARG A 111 4.85 12.08 -3.97
CA ARG A 111 5.34 11.29 -5.10
C ARG A 111 4.30 11.24 -6.22
N LEU A 112 3.05 10.95 -5.89
CA LEU A 112 1.93 10.95 -6.84
C LEU A 112 1.77 12.33 -7.50
N CYS A 113 1.90 13.42 -6.74
CA CYS A 113 1.88 14.77 -7.31
C CYS A 113 3.02 15.01 -8.31
N ARG A 114 4.25 14.57 -7.99
CA ARG A 114 5.41 14.70 -8.90
C ARG A 114 5.21 13.88 -10.17
N GLU A 115 4.73 12.65 -10.06
CA GLU A 115 4.44 11.80 -11.22
C GLU A 115 3.31 12.39 -12.07
N ALA A 116 2.23 12.88 -11.44
CA ALA A 116 1.13 13.53 -12.16
C ALA A 116 1.61 14.78 -12.93
N ALA A 117 2.52 15.56 -12.35
CA ALA A 117 3.10 16.74 -12.99
C ALA A 117 3.98 16.42 -14.22
N LYS A 118 4.43 15.16 -14.40
CA LYS A 118 5.13 14.74 -15.62
C LYS A 118 4.19 14.66 -16.83
N TYR A 119 2.88 14.67 -16.61
CA TYR A 119 1.91 14.76 -17.68
C TYR A 119 1.91 16.18 -18.28
N GLY A 120 2.63 16.35 -19.40
CA GLY A 120 2.72 17.63 -20.10
C GLY A 120 1.54 17.96 -21.02
N GLY A 121 0.59 17.04 -21.17
CA GLY A 121 -0.58 17.21 -22.03
C GLY A 121 -1.70 18.03 -21.39
N LYS A 122 -2.72 18.34 -22.19
CA LYS A 122 -3.97 18.91 -21.69
C LYS A 122 -4.79 17.80 -21.02
N VAL A 123 -5.37 18.08 -19.86
CA VAL A 123 -6.08 17.09 -19.03
C VAL A 123 -7.57 17.43 -18.97
N SER A 124 -8.43 16.47 -19.32
CA SER A 124 -9.88 16.58 -19.15
C SER A 124 -10.40 15.81 -17.93
N ARG A 125 -9.75 14.73 -17.50
CA ARG A 125 -10.14 14.01 -16.28
C ARG A 125 -8.93 13.70 -15.41
N VAL A 126 -9.15 13.81 -14.12
CA VAL A 126 -8.30 13.22 -13.08
C VAL A 126 -9.20 12.35 -12.22
N PHE A 127 -8.83 11.09 -12.09
CA PHE A 127 -9.50 10.10 -11.26
C PHE A 127 -8.62 9.76 -10.07
N ILE A 128 -9.19 9.76 -8.88
CA ILE A 128 -8.66 9.06 -7.72
C ILE A 128 -9.37 7.73 -7.66
N GLU A 129 -8.60 6.65 -7.75
CA GLU A 129 -9.05 5.29 -7.59
C GLU A 129 -8.66 4.84 -6.18
N LYS A 130 -9.61 4.40 -5.36
CA LYS A 130 -9.34 3.86 -4.03
C LYS A 130 -10.21 2.63 -3.75
N PHE A 131 -9.66 1.65 -3.06
CA PHE A 131 -10.34 0.40 -2.70
C PHE A 131 -9.79 -0.17 -1.39
N TYR A 132 -10.66 -0.71 -0.55
CA TYR A 132 -10.29 -1.46 0.63
C TYR A 132 -11.37 -2.48 1.01
N ASP A 133 -11.01 -3.77 1.06
CA ASP A 133 -11.95 -4.86 1.39
C ASP A 133 -11.68 -5.52 2.76
N GLY A 134 -10.74 -4.98 3.53
CA GLY A 134 -10.29 -5.57 4.80
C GLY A 134 -8.96 -6.33 4.69
N GLU A 135 -8.59 -6.82 3.51
CA GLU A 135 -7.34 -7.55 3.24
C GLU A 135 -6.42 -6.80 2.27
N ALA A 136 -6.97 -6.21 1.23
CA ALA A 136 -6.27 -5.50 0.19
C ALA A 136 -6.64 -4.01 0.22
N ALA A 137 -5.64 -3.16 0.01
CA ALA A 137 -5.82 -1.72 -0.14
C ALA A 137 -5.30 -1.31 -1.51
N ASP A 138 -5.93 -0.32 -2.12
CA ASP A 138 -5.48 0.28 -3.36
C ASP A 138 -5.69 1.80 -3.35
N PHE A 139 -4.77 2.51 -3.99
CA PHE A 139 -4.87 3.94 -4.22
C PHE A 139 -4.06 4.32 -5.46
N ALA A 140 -4.69 4.99 -6.41
CA ALA A 140 -4.01 5.48 -7.59
C ALA A 140 -4.60 6.76 -8.16
N VAL A 141 -3.80 7.43 -8.99
CA VAL A 141 -4.20 8.56 -9.80
C VAL A 141 -4.19 8.16 -11.27
N LYS A 142 -5.28 8.42 -11.97
CA LYS A 142 -5.37 8.22 -13.42
C LYS A 142 -5.78 9.52 -14.10
N MET A 143 -5.17 9.84 -15.23
CA MET A 143 -5.45 11.07 -15.98
C MET A 143 -5.83 10.76 -17.43
N ALA A 144 -6.78 11.52 -17.97
CA ALA A 144 -7.21 11.40 -19.36
C ALA A 144 -7.15 12.73 -20.10
N SER A 145 -6.72 12.66 -21.36
CA SER A 145 -6.73 13.75 -22.33
C SER A 145 -8.15 14.05 -22.87
N PRO A 146 -8.38 15.23 -23.47
CA PRO A 146 -9.62 15.53 -24.17
C PRO A 146 -9.97 14.49 -25.24
N GLU A 147 -8.99 13.98 -25.98
CA GLU A 147 -9.18 13.00 -27.04
C GLU A 147 -9.66 11.66 -26.48
N GLU A 148 -9.06 11.20 -25.37
CA GLU A 148 -9.50 9.99 -24.66
C GLU A 148 -10.92 10.15 -24.12
N VAL A 149 -11.22 11.30 -23.51
CA VAL A 149 -12.57 11.58 -22.98
C VAL A 149 -13.60 11.63 -24.10
N ALA A 150 -13.29 12.23 -25.25
CA ALA A 150 -14.19 12.26 -26.39
C ALA A 150 -14.44 10.86 -26.97
N ALA A 151 -13.41 10.02 -27.05
CA ALA A 151 -13.54 8.64 -27.54
C ALA A 151 -14.44 7.79 -26.61
N VAL A 152 -14.20 7.83 -25.30
CA VAL A 152 -15.03 7.13 -24.31
C VAL A 152 -16.46 7.66 -24.32
N ARG A 153 -16.63 9.00 -24.35
CA ARG A 153 -17.96 9.63 -24.40
C ARG A 153 -18.74 9.25 -25.66
N ALA A 154 -18.09 9.13 -26.81
CA ALA A 154 -18.75 8.71 -28.04
C ALA A 154 -19.24 7.25 -27.99
N ALA A 155 -18.54 6.39 -27.25
CA ALA A 155 -18.90 4.97 -27.12
C ALA A 155 -19.96 4.72 -26.04
N GLY A 156 -19.91 5.41 -24.90
CA GLY A 156 -20.72 5.11 -23.72
C GLY A 156 -21.40 6.30 -23.05
N GLY A 157 -21.34 7.49 -23.65
CA GLY A 157 -21.92 8.72 -23.10
C GLY A 157 -21.13 9.31 -21.93
N ASP A 158 -21.74 10.30 -21.26
CA ASP A 158 -21.07 11.04 -20.17
C ASP A 158 -20.78 10.20 -18.94
N SER A 159 -21.63 9.21 -18.62
CA SER A 159 -21.38 8.30 -17.48
C SER A 159 -20.14 7.45 -17.70
N ALA A 160 -19.90 6.99 -18.93
CA ALA A 160 -18.67 6.27 -19.28
C ALA A 160 -17.46 7.19 -19.21
N ALA A 161 -17.58 8.43 -19.69
CA ALA A 161 -16.51 9.43 -19.67
C ALA A 161 -16.07 9.87 -18.26
N ASP A 162 -16.92 9.62 -17.26
CA ASP A 162 -16.63 9.90 -15.86
C ASP A 162 -16.32 8.63 -15.05
N ASN A 163 -16.22 7.46 -15.72
CA ASN A 163 -15.82 6.19 -15.11
C ASN A 163 -14.34 5.87 -15.43
N SER A 164 -13.50 5.75 -14.40
CA SER A 164 -12.07 5.49 -14.59
C SER A 164 -11.75 4.11 -15.17
N GLY A 165 -12.68 3.16 -15.08
CA GLY A 165 -12.58 1.81 -15.65
C GLY A 165 -12.64 1.79 -17.18
N GLU A 166 -13.14 2.85 -17.82
CA GLU A 166 -13.21 2.98 -19.28
C GLU A 166 -11.89 3.48 -19.89
N TYR A 167 -10.89 3.77 -19.05
CA TYR A 167 -9.58 4.31 -19.47
C TYR A 167 -8.47 3.29 -19.19
N SER A 168 -7.45 3.30 -20.07
CA SER A 168 -6.28 2.42 -19.97
C SER A 168 -5.59 2.52 -18.59
N SER A 169 -5.21 1.38 -18.04
CA SER A 169 -4.41 1.28 -16.81
C SER A 169 -2.95 1.65 -17.02
N GLU A 170 -2.46 1.80 -18.25
CA GLU A 170 -1.06 2.16 -18.53
C GLU A 170 -0.66 3.53 -17.97
N LYS A 171 -1.63 4.42 -17.77
CA LYS A 171 -1.45 5.77 -17.20
C LYS A 171 -1.82 5.85 -15.72
N ARG A 172 -2.03 4.70 -15.08
CA ARG A 172 -2.34 4.60 -13.66
C ARG A 172 -1.06 4.80 -12.85
N ILE A 173 -1.05 5.84 -12.02
CA ILE A 173 0.04 6.15 -11.11
C ILE A 173 -0.34 5.60 -9.74
N GLU A 174 0.16 4.41 -9.43
CA GLU A 174 -0.21 3.66 -8.23
C GLU A 174 0.62 4.11 -7.02
N CYS A 175 0.01 4.12 -5.83
CA CYS A 175 0.69 4.15 -4.54
C CYS A 175 1.50 2.85 -4.32
N ASP A 176 2.49 2.86 -3.43
CA ASP A 176 3.06 1.62 -2.89
C ASP A 176 2.05 0.93 -1.94
N VAL A 177 1.03 0.33 -2.54
CA VAL A 177 -0.10 -0.32 -1.87
C VAL A 177 0.31 -1.58 -1.12
N ASP A 178 1.41 -2.24 -1.55
CA ASP A 178 1.98 -3.38 -0.83
C ASP A 178 2.41 -2.95 0.56
N THR A 179 3.22 -1.89 0.67
CA THR A 179 3.69 -1.36 1.95
C THR A 179 2.55 -0.79 2.77
N TRP A 180 1.68 0.01 2.16
CA TRP A 180 0.56 0.64 2.86
C TRP A 180 -0.42 -0.39 3.44
N GLY A 181 -0.79 -1.39 2.64
CA GLY A 181 -1.66 -2.48 3.08
C GLY A 181 -1.04 -3.29 4.22
N ALA A 182 0.29 -3.50 4.23
CA ALA A 182 0.96 -4.16 5.35
C ALA A 182 0.84 -3.33 6.64
N MET A 183 1.05 -2.01 6.56
CA MET A 183 0.87 -1.11 7.71
C MET A 183 -0.57 -1.16 8.24
N ILE A 184 -1.57 -1.07 7.35
CA ILE A 184 -2.99 -1.14 7.74
C ILE A 184 -3.29 -2.46 8.45
N LEU A 185 -2.85 -3.59 7.88
CA LEU A 185 -3.12 -4.91 8.45
C LEU A 185 -2.41 -5.14 9.78
N CYS A 186 -1.28 -4.50 10.04
CA CYS A 186 -0.54 -4.65 11.31
C CYS A 186 -1.12 -3.79 12.45
N GLY A 187 -1.94 -2.79 12.15
CA GLY A 187 -2.67 -2.03 13.17
C GLY A 187 -3.86 -2.80 13.73
N SER A 188 -4.49 -2.21 14.75
CA SER A 188 -5.62 -2.84 15.43
C SER A 188 -6.79 -3.10 14.47
N PRO A 189 -7.43 -4.28 14.50
CA PRO A 189 -8.49 -4.67 13.56
C PRO A 189 -9.63 -3.65 13.44
N GLU A 190 -10.09 -3.09 14.55
CA GLU A 190 -11.17 -2.11 14.59
C GLU A 190 -10.80 -0.75 13.98
N PHE A 191 -9.50 -0.44 13.87
CA PHE A 191 -9.01 0.84 13.33
C PHE A 191 -8.53 0.75 11.88
N ARG A 192 -8.53 -0.43 11.25
CA ARG A 192 -7.97 -0.62 9.91
C ARG A 192 -8.68 0.20 8.82
N ALA A 193 -10.01 0.19 8.82
CA ALA A 193 -10.80 0.97 7.88
C ALA A 193 -10.59 2.49 8.07
N ASP A 194 -10.51 2.93 9.33
CA ASP A 194 -10.23 4.34 9.66
C ASP A 194 -8.82 4.76 9.22
N MET A 195 -7.82 3.90 9.40
CA MET A 195 -6.45 4.13 8.92
C MET A 195 -6.39 4.20 7.39
N PHE A 196 -7.10 3.32 6.68
CA PHE A 196 -7.22 3.40 5.22
C PHE A 196 -7.85 4.73 4.80
N GLY A 197 -9.01 5.07 5.37
CA GLY A 197 -9.71 6.33 5.06
C GLY A 197 -8.84 7.55 5.33
N PHE A 198 -8.12 7.55 6.45
CA PHE A 198 -7.18 8.61 6.82
C PHE A 198 -6.02 8.74 5.81
N GLY A 199 -5.36 7.63 5.46
CA GLY A 199 -4.27 7.62 4.48
C GLY A 199 -4.73 8.05 3.07
N ALA A 200 -5.87 7.53 2.62
CA ALA A 200 -6.48 7.93 1.35
C ALA A 200 -6.80 9.42 1.32
N PHE A 201 -7.35 9.96 2.41
CA PHE A 201 -7.65 11.38 2.53
C PHE A 201 -6.39 12.25 2.40
N ILE A 202 -5.29 11.89 3.08
CA ILE A 202 -4.03 12.63 3.00
C ILE A 202 -3.51 12.69 1.56
N MET A 203 -3.45 11.54 0.89
CA MET A 203 -2.95 11.48 -0.49
C MET A 203 -3.87 12.24 -1.45
N GLN A 204 -5.19 12.09 -1.31
CA GLN A 204 -6.17 12.84 -2.10
C GLN A 204 -6.00 14.36 -1.93
N ARG A 205 -5.89 14.84 -0.69
CA ARG A 205 -5.65 16.26 -0.40
C ARG A 205 -4.36 16.76 -1.00
N ALA A 206 -3.28 15.97 -0.91
CA ALA A 206 -2.01 16.33 -1.55
C ALA A 206 -2.20 16.57 -3.06
N ILE A 207 -2.94 15.69 -3.75
CA ILE A 207 -3.21 15.81 -5.19
C ILE A 207 -4.08 17.03 -5.50
N GLU A 208 -5.18 17.20 -4.76
CA GLU A 208 -6.10 18.33 -4.91
C GLU A 208 -5.37 19.69 -4.77
N GLU A 209 -4.52 19.80 -3.76
CA GLU A 209 -3.87 21.06 -3.41
C GLU A 209 -2.59 21.31 -4.23
N ASN A 210 -1.84 20.26 -4.58
CA ASN A 210 -0.48 20.42 -5.12
C ASN A 210 -0.32 19.99 -6.57
N ALA A 211 -1.11 19.02 -7.06
CA ALA A 211 -1.04 18.56 -8.44
C ALA A 211 -2.06 19.29 -9.30
N LEU A 212 -3.34 19.30 -8.91
CA LEU A 212 -4.42 19.85 -9.75
C LEU A 212 -4.15 21.29 -10.18
N PRO A 213 -3.71 22.24 -9.33
CA PRO A 213 -3.51 23.63 -9.75
C PRO A 213 -2.48 23.79 -10.88
N LYS A 214 -1.54 22.84 -11.00
CA LYS A 214 -0.43 22.89 -11.97
C LYS A 214 -0.76 22.23 -13.31
N LEU A 215 -1.87 21.50 -13.40
CA LEU A 215 -2.28 20.84 -14.64
C LEU A 215 -2.78 21.84 -15.68
N ASN A 216 -2.45 21.59 -16.96
CA ASN A 216 -3.04 22.25 -18.11
C ASN A 216 -4.46 21.70 -18.35
N LYS A 217 -5.47 22.31 -17.72
CA LYS A 217 -6.84 21.78 -17.71
C LYS A 217 -7.59 22.11 -19.01
N ALA A 218 -8.38 21.17 -19.47
CA ALA A 218 -9.39 21.41 -20.50
C ALA A 218 -10.60 22.18 -19.96
N ALA A 219 -11.38 22.75 -20.87
CA ALA A 219 -12.59 23.49 -20.51
C ALA A 219 -13.63 22.60 -19.81
N ASP A 220 -13.67 21.31 -20.17
CA ASP A 220 -14.58 20.33 -19.61
C ASP A 220 -13.96 19.57 -18.42
N PHE A 221 -12.84 20.04 -17.85
CA PHE A 221 -12.10 19.34 -16.80
C PHE A 221 -12.97 18.90 -15.62
N ARG A 222 -12.76 17.66 -15.14
CA ARG A 222 -13.32 17.16 -13.88
C ARG A 222 -12.28 16.41 -13.05
N PHE A 223 -12.40 16.57 -11.73
CA PHE A 223 -11.72 15.78 -10.72
C PHE A 223 -12.75 14.85 -10.08
N ILE A 224 -12.49 13.55 -10.13
CA ILE A 224 -13.46 12.51 -9.77
C ILE A 224 -12.80 11.55 -8.79
N VAL A 225 -13.48 11.25 -7.69
CA VAL A 225 -13.03 10.27 -6.70
C VAL A 225 -13.93 9.05 -6.83
N ASN A 226 -13.34 7.94 -7.26
CA ASN A 226 -14.01 6.66 -7.47
C ASN A 226 -13.57 5.70 -6.38
N GLU A 227 -14.53 5.30 -5.56
CA GLU A 227 -14.45 4.10 -4.74
C GLU A 227 -15.08 2.98 -5.56
N TYR A 228 -14.34 1.90 -5.77
CA TYR A 228 -14.87 0.70 -6.41
C TYR A 228 -14.97 -0.39 -5.35
N ASP A 229 -15.98 -1.26 -5.51
CA ASP A 229 -16.19 -2.47 -4.70
C ASP A 229 -15.44 -3.67 -5.29
#